data_AF-A0A2V7UBU4-F1
#
_entry.id   AF-A0A2V7UBU4-F1
#
_cell.length_a   1.000
_cell.length_b   1.000
_cell.length_c   1.000
_cell.angle_alpha   90.00
_cell.angle_beta   90.00
_cell.angle_gamma   90.00
#
_symmetry.space_group_name_H-M   'P 1'
#
loop_
_entity.id
_entity.type
_entity.pdbx_description
1 polymer ?
#
loop_
_entity_poly.entity_id
_entity_poly.type
_entity_poly.pdbx_seq_one_letter_code
_entity_poly.pdbx_strand_id
1 'polypeptide(L)'
;MRNLRLVAALLLAGLLPACGGSDTPTSMPTPAPTPTPCSQSVLVQVNGAVPQRSLGRVAFSAATSGRLDITVDWTFAASQVGVYVVGAQTCPIDSFNANTCTFLARSETSVKPRKVSVNVSAGNFELMVANFSSQDESISGQVVLSSSTCPAFATAGREATLAGARGTVTETIIR
;
A
#
# COMPACT_ATOMS: atom_id res chain seq x y z
N MET A 1 37.68 -24.82 21.68
CA MET A 1 38.94 -25.25 21.03
C MET A 1 39.13 -24.36 19.81
N ARG A 2 39.97 -23.31 19.92
CA ARG A 2 41.32 -23.19 19.30
C ARG A 2 41.19 -23.03 17.76
N ASN A 3 41.57 -21.90 17.15
CA ASN A 3 42.96 -21.47 17.06
C ASN A 3 43.15 -19.96 16.76
N LEU A 4 43.92 -19.32 17.64
CA LEU A 4 44.74 -18.13 17.43
C LEU A 4 45.84 -18.44 16.40
N ARG A 5 46.16 -17.49 15.49
CA ARG A 5 47.50 -17.36 14.91
C ARG A 5 47.90 -15.89 14.78
N LEU A 6 48.68 -15.46 15.76
CA LEU A 6 49.63 -14.35 15.69
C LEU A 6 50.82 -14.79 14.84
N VAL A 7 51.22 -13.98 13.85
CA VAL A 7 52.61 -13.95 13.35
C VAL A 7 52.95 -12.50 13.03
N ALA A 8 53.89 -11.97 13.82
CA ALA A 8 54.62 -10.75 13.53
C ALA A 8 55.89 -11.11 12.75
N ALA A 9 56.27 -10.30 11.77
CA ALA A 9 57.64 -10.22 11.28
C ALA A 9 57.92 -8.83 10.68
N LEU A 10 58.83 -8.12 11.33
CA LEU A 10 59.54 -6.92 10.91
C LEU A 10 60.27 -7.13 9.57
N LEU A 11 60.37 -6.09 8.74
CA LEU A 11 61.61 -5.79 8.00
C LEU A 11 61.63 -4.34 7.49
N LEU A 12 62.70 -3.66 7.91
CA LEU A 12 63.13 -2.30 7.59
C LEU A 12 64.00 -2.33 6.32
N ALA A 13 63.68 -1.51 5.31
CA ALA A 13 64.66 -0.85 4.41
C ALA A 13 63.96 -0.20 3.18
N GLY A 14 64.33 1.05 2.85
CA GLY A 14 64.09 1.61 1.52
C GLY A 14 63.68 3.09 1.47
N LEU A 15 64.55 4.00 1.92
CA LEU A 15 64.45 5.43 1.60
C LEU A 15 64.84 5.66 0.14
N LEU A 16 63.88 6.00 -0.72
CA LEU A 16 64.10 6.72 -1.99
C LEU A 16 63.08 7.88 -2.08
N PRO A 17 63.51 9.14 -2.27
CA PRO A 17 62.61 10.21 -2.64
C PRO A 17 62.33 10.09 -4.15
N ALA A 18 61.29 9.33 -4.50
CA ALA A 18 60.80 9.30 -5.87
C ALA A 18 60.02 10.58 -6.15
N CYS A 19 60.55 11.31 -7.12
CA CYS A 19 60.15 12.61 -7.61
C CYS A 19 58.77 12.57 -8.29
N GLY A 20 57.91 13.51 -7.89
CA GLY A 20 56.99 14.28 -8.72
C GLY A 20 56.28 13.60 -9.89
N GLY A 21 55.00 13.29 -9.68
CA GLY A 21 54.07 12.89 -10.74
C GLY A 21 52.67 12.72 -10.16
N SER A 22 52.13 13.80 -9.60
CA SER A 22 50.80 13.83 -8.99
C SER A 22 49.70 13.84 -10.07
N ASP A 23 49.54 12.74 -10.80
CA ASP A 23 48.33 12.48 -11.56
C ASP A 23 47.32 11.77 -10.65
N THR A 24 46.74 12.53 -9.73
CA THR A 24 45.51 12.12 -9.05
C THR A 24 44.46 11.87 -10.13
N PRO A 25 43.96 10.62 -10.31
CA PRO A 25 42.82 10.41 -11.17
C PRO A 25 41.69 11.28 -10.61
N THR A 26 41.28 12.26 -11.41
CA THR A 26 40.11 13.07 -11.08
C THR A 26 38.94 12.10 -11.13
N SER A 27 38.55 11.59 -9.96
CA SER A 27 37.31 10.85 -9.75
C SER A 27 36.20 11.77 -10.23
N MET A 28 35.72 11.57 -11.46
CA MET A 28 34.53 12.26 -11.93
C MET A 28 33.42 11.98 -10.91
N PRO A 29 32.75 13.01 -10.37
CA PRO A 29 31.66 12.79 -9.44
C PRO A 29 30.58 11.98 -10.17
N THR A 30 30.34 10.74 -9.71
CA THR A 30 29.19 9.97 -10.15
C THR A 30 27.95 10.83 -9.87
N PRO A 31 27.10 11.11 -10.88
CA PRO A 31 25.88 11.87 -10.65
C PRO A 31 25.09 11.23 -9.52
N ALA A 32 24.74 12.02 -8.50
CA ALA A 32 23.86 11.54 -7.44
C ALA A 32 22.54 11.07 -8.10
N PRO A 33 21.99 9.90 -7.71
CA PRO A 33 20.73 9.43 -8.26
C PRO A 33 19.65 10.47 -7.99
N THR A 34 18.96 10.93 -9.04
CA THR A 34 17.83 11.84 -8.92
C THR A 34 16.74 11.15 -8.09
N PRO A 35 16.21 11.79 -7.03
CA PRO A 35 15.15 11.18 -6.23
C PRO A 35 13.93 10.92 -7.12
N THR A 36 13.41 9.69 -7.07
CA THR A 36 12.19 9.34 -7.81
C THR A 36 11.01 10.10 -7.21
N PRO A 37 10.26 10.88 -8.00
CA PRO A 37 9.10 11.60 -7.51
C PRO A 37 8.05 10.66 -6.88
N CYS A 38 7.34 11.15 -5.87
CA CYS A 38 6.12 10.47 -5.41
C CYS A 38 5.04 10.62 -6.49
N SER A 39 4.36 9.51 -6.80
CA SER A 39 3.20 9.49 -7.70
C SER A 39 2.03 8.82 -7.01
N GLN A 40 0.86 9.46 -7.09
CA GLN A 40 -0.40 8.94 -6.58
C GLN A 40 -1.45 8.95 -7.67
N SER A 41 -2.24 7.87 -7.77
CA SER A 41 -3.33 7.75 -8.72
C SER A 41 -4.58 7.23 -8.03
N VAL A 42 -5.73 7.87 -8.26
CA VAL A 42 -7.02 7.34 -7.80
C VAL A 42 -7.39 6.19 -8.73
N LEU A 43 -7.48 4.96 -8.20
CA LEU A 43 -7.87 3.78 -8.98
C LEU A 43 -9.39 3.70 -9.11
N VAL A 44 -10.09 3.93 -8.01
CA VAL A 44 -11.55 3.90 -7.98
C VAL A 44 -12.12 4.86 -6.93
N GLN A 45 -13.24 5.50 -7.27
CA GLN A 45 -14.12 6.17 -6.30
C GLN A 45 -15.33 5.29 -6.04
N VAL A 46 -15.67 5.11 -4.77
CA VAL A 46 -16.82 4.31 -4.35
C VAL A 46 -17.87 5.22 -3.74
N ASN A 47 -19.10 5.09 -4.21
CA ASN A 47 -20.27 5.75 -3.64
C ASN A 47 -21.46 4.82 -3.86
N GLY A 48 -22.34 4.69 -2.86
CA GLY A 48 -23.54 3.87 -3.01
C GLY A 48 -24.12 3.46 -1.67
N ALA A 49 -25.30 2.85 -1.73
CA ALA A 49 -25.87 2.17 -0.59
C ALA A 49 -25.08 0.88 -0.31
N VAL A 50 -25.10 0.45 0.95
CA VAL A 50 -24.75 -0.88 1.40
C VAL A 50 -25.83 -1.27 2.41
N PRO A 51 -26.83 -2.06 2.00
CA PRO A 51 -27.92 -2.49 2.88
C PRO A 51 -27.41 -3.11 4.17
N GLN A 52 -28.24 -3.12 5.19
CA GLN A 52 -27.96 -3.83 6.43
C GLN A 52 -27.55 -5.28 6.16
N ARG A 53 -26.60 -5.81 6.93
CA ARG A 53 -26.14 -7.20 6.81
C ARG A 53 -25.79 -7.58 5.36
N SER A 54 -25.12 -6.68 4.65
CA SER A 54 -24.67 -6.93 3.28
C SER A 54 -23.20 -6.60 3.07
N LEU A 55 -22.70 -7.01 1.91
CA LEU A 55 -21.35 -6.85 1.45
C LEU A 55 -21.39 -6.21 0.06
N GLY A 56 -20.96 -4.95 0.00
CA GLY A 56 -20.71 -4.24 -1.24
C GLY A 56 -19.34 -4.61 -1.80
N ARG A 57 -19.26 -4.79 -3.12
CA ARG A 57 -18.03 -5.16 -3.84
C ARG A 57 -17.75 -4.19 -4.97
N VAL A 58 -16.49 -3.78 -5.11
CA VAL A 58 -16.02 -2.92 -6.21
C VAL A 58 -14.68 -3.44 -6.73
N ALA A 59 -14.66 -3.87 -7.99
CA ALA A 59 -13.44 -4.31 -8.67
C ALA A 59 -12.60 -3.11 -9.12
N PHE A 60 -11.28 -3.26 -9.07
CA PHE A 60 -10.32 -2.29 -9.61
C PHE A 60 -9.01 -2.99 -9.99
N SER A 61 -8.18 -2.31 -10.78
CA SER A 61 -6.87 -2.82 -11.22
C SER A 61 -5.75 -1.86 -10.84
N ALA A 62 -4.63 -2.40 -10.35
CA ALA A 62 -3.38 -1.68 -10.15
C ALA A 62 -2.38 -2.11 -11.25
N ALA A 63 -1.99 -1.18 -12.12
CA ALA A 63 -1.08 -1.45 -13.24
C ALA A 63 0.37 -1.66 -12.78
N THR A 64 0.73 -1.15 -11.61
CA THR A 64 2.07 -1.24 -11.02
C THR A 64 1.97 -1.66 -9.56
N SER A 65 3.07 -2.20 -9.04
CA SER A 65 3.21 -2.45 -7.61
C SER A 65 3.29 -1.14 -6.84
N GLY A 66 2.73 -1.11 -5.64
CA GLY A 66 2.74 0.08 -4.79
C GLY A 66 1.95 -0.13 -3.51
N ARG A 67 1.58 0.97 -2.87
CA ARG A 67 0.74 0.97 -1.67
C ARG A 67 -0.66 1.43 -2.04
N LEU A 68 -1.66 0.61 -1.77
CA LEU A 68 -3.04 1.04 -1.77
C LEU A 68 -3.33 1.80 -0.50
N ASP A 69 -3.95 2.95 -0.68
CA ASP A 69 -4.36 3.92 0.31
C ASP A 69 -5.90 4.03 0.13
N ILE A 70 -6.64 3.33 0.99
CA ILE A 70 -8.10 3.24 0.96
C ILE A 70 -8.72 4.14 2.04
N THR A 71 -9.70 4.95 1.66
CA THR A 71 -10.54 5.71 2.60
C THR A 71 -12.00 5.40 2.32
N VAL A 72 -12.74 5.01 3.35
CA VAL A 72 -14.19 4.75 3.30
C VAL A 72 -14.87 5.51 4.44
N ASP A 73 -15.88 6.28 4.10
CA ASP A 73 -16.81 6.95 5.02
C ASP A 73 -18.21 6.37 4.82
N TRP A 74 -19.04 6.40 5.86
CA TRP A 74 -20.42 5.90 5.82
C TRP A 74 -21.36 6.82 6.59
N THR A 75 -22.66 6.59 6.58
CA THR A 75 -23.64 7.57 7.08
C THR A 75 -23.65 7.63 8.61
N PHE A 76 -23.82 6.48 9.28
CA PHE A 76 -24.04 6.45 10.72
C PHE A 76 -22.79 6.04 11.50
N ALA A 77 -22.28 6.92 12.35
CA ALA A 77 -21.07 6.67 13.14
C ALA A 77 -21.18 5.49 14.14
N ALA A 78 -22.40 5.06 14.50
CA ALA A 78 -22.59 3.91 15.38
C ALA A 78 -22.44 2.56 14.66
N SER A 79 -22.51 2.54 13.33
CA SER A 79 -22.49 1.31 12.55
C SER A 79 -21.11 0.69 12.49
N GLN A 80 -21.05 -0.62 12.71
CA GLN A 80 -19.84 -1.40 12.50
C GLN A 80 -19.70 -1.72 11.02
N VAL A 81 -18.66 -1.16 10.39
CA VAL A 81 -18.34 -1.34 8.97
C VAL A 81 -16.99 -2.05 8.83
N GLY A 82 -16.96 -3.05 7.96
CA GLY A 82 -15.75 -3.74 7.55
C GLY A 82 -15.23 -3.25 6.20
N VAL A 83 -13.93 -3.04 6.08
CA VAL A 83 -13.22 -2.71 4.84
C VAL A 83 -12.19 -3.79 4.58
N TYR A 84 -12.29 -4.44 3.42
CA TYR A 84 -11.43 -5.57 3.03
C TYR A 84 -10.89 -5.38 1.64
N VAL A 85 -9.72 -5.94 1.39
CA VAL A 85 -9.13 -6.04 0.06
C VAL A 85 -8.73 -7.47 -0.19
N VAL A 86 -9.12 -7.99 -1.35
CA VAL A 86 -8.79 -9.33 -1.83
C VAL A 86 -8.35 -9.28 -3.30
N GLY A 87 -7.77 -10.36 -3.80
CA GLY A 87 -7.66 -10.56 -5.24
C GLY A 87 -9.04 -10.60 -5.89
N ALA A 88 -9.17 -10.07 -7.11
CA ALA A 88 -10.46 -10.06 -7.80
C ALA A 88 -11.01 -11.49 -7.92
N GLN A 89 -12.28 -11.68 -7.55
CA GLN A 89 -12.99 -12.97 -7.64
C GLN A 89 -12.37 -14.13 -6.84
N THR A 90 -11.49 -13.86 -5.85
CA THR A 90 -10.88 -14.93 -5.02
C THR A 90 -11.60 -15.18 -3.69
N CYS A 91 -12.58 -14.34 -3.33
CA CYS A 91 -13.29 -14.41 -2.05
C CYS A 91 -14.81 -14.49 -2.28
N PRO A 92 -15.37 -15.68 -2.54
CA PRO A 92 -16.82 -15.86 -2.60
C PRO A 92 -17.47 -15.61 -1.24
N ILE A 93 -18.79 -15.40 -1.23
CA ILE A 93 -19.53 -15.01 -0.02
C ILE A 93 -19.42 -16.04 1.11
N ASP A 94 -19.38 -17.33 0.78
CA ASP A 94 -19.27 -18.39 1.79
C ASP A 94 -17.89 -18.37 2.48
N SER A 95 -16.81 -18.14 1.72
CA SER A 95 -15.47 -17.97 2.29
C SER A 95 -15.34 -16.70 3.12
N PHE A 96 -16.03 -15.62 2.72
CA PHE A 96 -16.10 -14.40 3.51
C PHE A 96 -16.79 -14.63 4.86
N ASN A 97 -17.97 -15.25 4.84
CA ASN A 97 -18.74 -15.58 6.05
C ASN A 97 -17.99 -16.57 6.96
N ALA A 98 -17.24 -17.51 6.38
CA ALA A 98 -16.38 -18.43 7.12
C ALA A 98 -15.05 -17.80 7.57
N ASN A 99 -14.77 -16.55 7.19
CA ASN A 99 -13.52 -15.85 7.46
C ASN A 99 -12.27 -16.62 6.97
N THR A 100 -12.36 -17.24 5.79
CA THR A 100 -11.30 -18.06 5.18
C THR A 100 -10.66 -17.43 3.95
N CYS A 101 -11.10 -16.24 3.54
CA CYS A 101 -10.48 -15.54 2.41
C CYS A 101 -9.04 -15.11 2.72
N THR A 102 -8.20 -15.11 1.69
CA THR A 102 -6.86 -14.49 1.75
C THR A 102 -6.99 -12.98 1.62
N PHE A 103 -7.22 -12.31 2.76
CA PHE A 103 -7.31 -10.86 2.81
C PHE A 103 -5.92 -10.22 2.70
N LEU A 104 -5.77 -9.30 1.75
CA LEU A 104 -4.60 -8.43 1.65
C LEU A 104 -4.68 -7.33 2.73
N ALA A 105 -5.88 -6.80 2.93
CA ALA A 105 -6.20 -5.91 4.02
C ALA A 105 -7.53 -6.29 4.64
N ARG A 106 -7.61 -6.13 5.96
CA ARG A 106 -8.84 -6.32 6.74
C ARG A 106 -8.91 -5.27 7.83
N SER A 107 -10.08 -4.67 7.97
CA SER A 107 -10.34 -3.75 9.05
C SER A 107 -11.82 -3.65 9.35
N GLU A 108 -12.19 -3.78 10.62
CA GLU A 108 -13.56 -3.64 11.09
C GLU A 108 -13.59 -2.59 12.19
N THR A 109 -14.49 -1.60 12.10
CA THR A 109 -14.56 -0.52 13.09
C THR A 109 -15.90 0.20 13.04
N SER A 110 -16.22 0.93 14.11
CA SER A 110 -17.25 1.97 14.13
C SER A 110 -16.67 3.39 13.97
N VAL A 111 -15.34 3.54 13.91
CA VAL A 111 -14.71 4.86 13.80
C VAL A 111 -14.61 5.27 12.33
N LYS A 112 -15.34 6.33 11.98
CA LYS A 112 -15.37 6.92 10.64
C LYS A 112 -14.54 8.23 10.55
N PRO A 113 -13.97 8.57 9.37
CA PRO A 113 -13.81 7.71 8.20
C PRO A 113 -12.75 6.64 8.47
N ARG A 114 -12.91 5.46 7.87
CA ARG A 114 -11.90 4.42 7.96
C ARG A 114 -10.83 4.62 6.89
N LYS A 115 -9.57 4.69 7.33
CA LYS A 115 -8.38 4.69 6.46
C LYS A 115 -7.60 3.38 6.64
N VAL A 116 -7.24 2.74 5.54
CA VAL A 116 -6.45 1.49 5.51
C VAL A 116 -5.40 1.62 4.43
N SER A 117 -4.19 1.14 4.72
CA SER A 117 -3.10 1.09 3.74
C SER A 117 -2.52 -0.33 3.64
N VAL A 118 -2.21 -0.78 2.43
CA VAL A 118 -1.65 -2.12 2.17
C VAL A 118 -0.74 -2.10 0.95
N ASN A 119 0.40 -2.80 1.00
CA ASN A 119 1.27 -2.95 -0.18
C ASN A 119 0.75 -4.07 -1.08
N VAL A 120 0.71 -3.83 -2.39
CA VAL A 120 0.24 -4.79 -3.40
C VAL A 120 1.20 -4.86 -4.58
N SER A 121 1.21 -5.99 -5.26
CA SER A 121 1.78 -6.10 -6.60
C SER A 121 0.81 -5.54 -7.64
N ALA A 122 1.28 -5.34 -8.88
CA ALA A 122 0.37 -5.15 -10.01
C ALA A 122 -0.63 -6.33 -10.09
N GLY A 123 -1.89 -6.03 -10.39
CA GLY A 123 -2.95 -7.05 -10.43
C GLY A 123 -4.37 -6.49 -10.38
N ASN A 124 -5.34 -7.41 -10.35
CA ASN A 124 -6.76 -7.11 -10.20
C ASN A 124 -7.21 -7.42 -8.78
N PHE A 125 -7.96 -6.50 -8.20
CA PHE A 125 -8.37 -6.54 -6.81
C PHE A 125 -9.85 -6.23 -6.67
N GLU A 126 -10.38 -6.52 -5.49
CA GLU A 126 -11.72 -6.15 -5.11
C GLU A 126 -11.69 -5.47 -3.74
N LEU A 127 -12.26 -4.27 -3.68
CA LEU A 127 -12.60 -3.61 -2.42
C LEU A 127 -13.95 -4.15 -1.98
N MET A 128 -14.01 -4.69 -0.77
CA MET A 128 -15.23 -5.18 -0.18
C MET A 128 -15.57 -4.35 1.06
N VAL A 129 -16.80 -3.86 1.13
CA VAL A 129 -17.32 -3.06 2.24
C VAL A 129 -18.50 -3.81 2.87
N ALA A 130 -18.32 -4.27 4.10
CA ALA A 130 -19.34 -5.04 4.82
C ALA A 130 -20.07 -4.12 5.79
N ASN A 131 -21.41 -4.11 5.74
CA ASN A 131 -22.24 -3.46 6.73
C ASN A 131 -22.74 -4.50 7.74
N PHE A 132 -22.17 -4.49 8.94
CA PHE A 132 -22.57 -5.40 10.02
C PHE A 132 -23.70 -4.84 10.89
N SER A 133 -24.20 -3.64 10.59
CA SER A 133 -25.28 -3.01 11.35
C SER A 133 -26.67 -3.55 10.91
N SER A 134 -27.70 -3.14 11.64
CA SER A 134 -29.11 -3.43 11.35
C SER A 134 -29.81 -2.31 10.56
N GLN A 135 -29.05 -1.41 9.95
CA GLN A 135 -29.59 -0.30 9.17
C GLN A 135 -28.79 -0.15 7.87
N ASP A 136 -29.44 0.40 6.85
CA ASP A 136 -28.79 0.64 5.57
C ASP A 136 -27.80 1.80 5.69
N GLU A 137 -26.63 1.64 5.10
CA GLU A 137 -25.59 2.67 5.05
C GLU A 137 -25.49 3.26 3.66
N SER A 138 -25.18 4.56 3.56
CA SER A 138 -24.59 5.11 2.33
C SER A 138 -23.09 5.30 2.55
N ILE A 139 -22.29 4.69 1.69
CA ILE A 139 -20.82 4.77 1.72
C ILE A 139 -20.31 5.78 0.69
N SER A 140 -19.17 6.39 0.99
CA SER A 140 -18.37 7.18 0.05
C SER A 140 -16.89 6.96 0.32
N GLY A 141 -16.05 6.96 -0.72
CA GLY A 141 -14.64 6.64 -0.53
C GLY A 141 -13.83 6.57 -1.81
N GLN A 142 -12.57 6.21 -1.64
CA GLN A 142 -11.64 6.05 -2.74
C GLN A 142 -10.52 5.06 -2.42
N VAL A 143 -9.97 4.47 -3.48
CA VAL A 143 -8.73 3.69 -3.44
C VAL A 143 -7.69 4.46 -4.24
N VAL A 144 -6.57 4.80 -3.60
CA VAL A 144 -5.44 5.49 -4.20
C VAL A 144 -4.26 4.53 -4.26
N LEU A 145 -3.59 4.42 -5.41
CA LEU A 145 -2.31 3.75 -5.53
C LEU A 145 -1.20 4.78 -5.42
N SER A 146 -0.33 4.58 -4.43
CA SER A 146 0.82 5.42 -4.15
C SER A 146 2.11 4.66 -4.47
N SER A 147 3.09 5.33 -5.09
CA SER A 147 4.45 4.78 -5.20
C SER A 147 5.09 4.61 -3.81
N SER A 148 6.09 3.75 -3.69
CA SER A 148 6.80 3.50 -2.42
C SER A 148 7.49 4.75 -1.85
N THR A 149 7.75 5.74 -2.70
CA THR A 149 8.33 7.05 -2.34
C THR A 149 7.32 8.01 -1.72
N CYS A 150 6.02 7.72 -1.77
CA CYS A 150 4.99 8.56 -1.19
C CYS A 150 4.81 8.30 0.32
N PRO A 151 4.64 9.35 1.13
CA PRO A 151 4.27 9.16 2.53
C PRO A 151 2.90 8.50 2.64
N ALA A 152 2.67 7.75 3.72
CA ALA A 152 1.36 7.18 4.03
C ALA A 152 0.32 8.29 4.30
N PHE A 153 -0.97 7.93 4.29
CA PHE A 153 -2.12 8.84 4.51
C PHE A 153 -2.06 9.78 5.72
N ALA A 154 -1.14 9.56 6.68
CA ALA A 154 -0.92 10.49 7.78
C ALA A 154 -0.21 11.79 7.34
N THR A 155 0.40 11.86 6.16
CA THR A 155 1.29 12.96 5.78
C THR A 155 1.03 13.59 4.40
N ALA A 156 0.21 12.99 3.54
CA ALA A 156 -0.04 13.50 2.20
C ALA A 156 -1.10 14.62 2.18
N GLY A 157 -0.68 15.85 1.91
CA GLY A 157 -1.57 16.94 1.49
C GLY A 157 -2.28 16.58 0.19
N ARG A 158 -3.54 17.01 0.06
CA ARG A 158 -4.46 16.65 -1.03
C ARG A 158 -3.97 17.14 -2.41
N GLU A 159 -3.21 16.34 -3.14
CA GLU A 159 -3.05 16.48 -4.60
C GLU A 159 -2.94 15.08 -5.22
N ALA A 160 -4.09 14.41 -5.36
CA ALA A 160 -4.20 13.20 -6.16
C ALA A 160 -4.86 13.57 -7.50
N THR A 161 -4.21 13.25 -8.62
CA THR A 161 -4.79 13.42 -9.96
C THR A 161 -5.94 12.44 -10.15
N LEU A 162 -7.13 12.96 -10.44
CA LEU A 162 -8.34 12.18 -10.73
C LEU A 162 -8.25 11.58 -12.13
N ALA A 163 -7.84 10.30 -12.21
CA ALA A 163 -7.98 9.48 -13.41
C ALA A 163 -8.83 8.21 -13.15
N GLY A 164 -9.44 8.10 -11.95
CA GLY A 164 -10.10 6.89 -11.49
C GLY A 164 -11.47 6.63 -12.11
N ALA A 165 -11.78 5.36 -12.33
CA ALA A 165 -13.12 4.93 -12.74
C ALA A 165 -14.12 5.08 -11.57
N ARG A 166 -15.39 5.33 -11.89
CA ARG A 166 -16.48 5.19 -10.92
C ARG A 166 -16.86 3.72 -10.81
N GLY A 167 -16.65 3.11 -9.65
CA GLY A 167 -17.05 1.73 -9.40
C GLY A 167 -18.52 1.65 -9.02
N THR A 168 -19.26 0.73 -9.63
CA THR A 168 -20.62 0.38 -9.17
C THR A 168 -20.51 -0.69 -8.10
N VAL A 169 -21.13 -0.45 -6.94
CA VAL A 169 -21.16 -1.42 -5.84
C VAL A 169 -22.11 -2.56 -6.22
N THR A 170 -21.62 -3.80 -6.26
CA THR A 170 -22.47 -4.99 -6.33
C THR A 170 -22.70 -5.53 -4.93
N GLU A 171 -23.95 -5.83 -4.58
CA GLU A 171 -24.35 -6.18 -3.20
C GLU A 171 -24.63 -7.68 -3.04
N THR A 172 -24.29 -8.23 -1.88
CA THR A 172 -24.63 -9.61 -1.50
C THR A 172 -24.87 -9.69 0.00
N ILE A 173 -25.85 -10.48 0.45
CA ILE A 173 -26.21 -10.62 1.88
C ILE A 173 -25.11 -11.40 2.62
N ILE A 174 -24.74 -10.93 3.82
CA ILE A 174 -23.84 -11.62 4.77
C ILE A 174 -24.63 -12.19 5.95
N ARG A 175 -24.08 -13.23 6.57
CA ARG A 175 -24.71 -13.91 7.71
C ARG A 175 -24.23 -13.35 9.05
#